data_AF-A0A7S0A2N6-F1
#
_entry.id   AF-A0A7S0A2N6-F1
#
_cell.length_a   1.000
_cell.length_b   1.000
_cell.length_c   1.000
_cell.angle_alpha   90.00
_cell.angle_beta   90.00
_cell.angle_gamma   90.00
#
_symmetry.space_group_name_H-M   'P 1'
#
loop_
_entity.id
_entity.type
_entity.pdbx_description
1 polymer ?
#
loop_
_entity_poly.entity_id
_entity_poly.type
_entity_poly.pdbx_seq_one_letter_code
_entity_poly.pdbx_strand_id
1 'polypeptide(L)'
;VRNHGQTSGHSFGNSLLLASDGSFISMDLGDNYPRGINLVRFDSRSRRSFVPYGFKTRHGTSPTSPAGGTYPEYTEISTAETTYYKWSNDNYVYTELGHAGLVEVADGLLIFFSGEQPPLDSSLVGSTLNAARNAGFVKVGKDLSQRQVLSPGSAQTGGDYGFNGNW
;
A
#
# COMPACT_ATOMS: atom_id res chain seq x y z
N VAL A 1 20.23 9.76 -18.26
CA VAL A 1 19.41 9.23 -17.14
C VAL A 1 18.04 8.86 -17.69
N ARG A 2 17.55 7.64 -17.46
CA ARG A 2 16.22 7.21 -17.94
C ARG A 2 15.18 7.48 -16.85
N ASN A 3 14.05 8.12 -17.22
CA ASN A 3 12.95 8.40 -16.30
C ASN A 3 11.90 7.27 -16.39
N HIS A 4 11.61 6.61 -15.26
CA HIS A 4 10.61 5.55 -15.16
C HIS A 4 9.30 6.01 -14.48
N GLY A 5 9.16 7.31 -14.21
CA GLY A 5 8.03 7.91 -13.52
C GLY A 5 8.11 7.76 -12.00
N GLN A 6 7.05 8.20 -11.33
CA GLN A 6 6.88 8.12 -9.88
C GLN A 6 6.67 6.68 -9.40
N THR A 7 7.25 6.34 -8.25
CA THR A 7 7.06 5.06 -7.54
C THR A 7 5.78 5.07 -6.72
N SER A 8 5.62 6.06 -5.84
CA SER A 8 4.45 6.22 -4.96
C SER A 8 4.05 7.69 -4.78
N GLY A 9 2.74 7.96 -4.65
CA GLY A 9 2.19 9.22 -4.15
C GLY A 9 2.58 9.45 -2.69
N HIS A 10 3.07 10.66 -2.37
CA HIS A 10 3.63 11.04 -1.07
C HIS A 10 4.47 9.92 -0.43
N SER A 11 5.69 9.69 -0.94
CA SER A 11 6.57 8.68 -0.35
C SER A 11 6.96 9.08 1.08
N PHE A 12 6.61 8.23 2.05
CA PHE A 12 6.94 8.40 3.48
C PHE A 12 8.20 7.64 3.90
N GLY A 13 8.79 6.88 2.98
CA GLY A 13 10.02 6.14 3.21
C GLY A 13 10.30 5.19 2.06
N ASN A 14 11.59 4.94 1.81
CA ASN A 14 12.01 4.03 0.75
C ASN A 14 13.29 3.27 1.12
N SER A 15 13.48 2.12 0.48
CA SER A 15 14.74 1.36 0.50
C SER A 15 15.01 0.75 -0.87
N LEU A 16 16.28 0.45 -1.15
CA LEU A 16 16.73 -0.05 -2.45
C LEU A 16 17.66 -1.26 -2.25
N LEU A 17 17.45 -2.29 -3.06
CA LEU A 17 18.27 -3.49 -3.13
C LEU A 17 18.77 -3.68 -4.58
N LEU A 18 20.04 -4.06 -4.74
CA LEU A 18 20.53 -4.65 -5.99
C LEU A 18 20.21 -6.14 -5.98
N ALA A 19 19.37 -6.58 -6.90
CA ALA A 19 18.99 -7.98 -7.03
C ALA A 19 20.09 -8.80 -7.72
N SER A 20 20.01 -10.11 -7.54
CA SER A 20 20.95 -11.10 -8.08
C SER A 20 21.04 -11.13 -9.62
N ASP A 21 20.02 -10.65 -10.31
CA ASP A 21 19.99 -10.52 -11.78
C ASP A 21 20.54 -9.16 -12.28
N GLY A 22 21.05 -8.32 -11.38
CA GLY A 22 21.58 -7.00 -11.68
C GLY A 22 20.53 -5.89 -11.82
N SER A 23 19.25 -6.19 -11.66
CA SER A 23 18.20 -5.18 -11.57
C SER A 23 18.12 -4.57 -10.17
N PHE A 24 17.45 -3.43 -10.04
CA PHE A 24 17.17 -2.82 -8.75
C PHE A 24 15.75 -3.13 -8.29
N ILE A 25 15.56 -3.32 -6.99
CA ILE A 25 14.24 -3.44 -6.37
C ILE A 25 14.12 -2.36 -5.29
N SER A 26 13.17 -1.45 -5.47
CA SER A 26 12.78 -0.46 -4.47
C SER A 26 11.58 -0.96 -3.68
N MET A 27 11.56 -0.65 -2.38
CA MET A 27 10.40 -0.74 -1.51
C MET A 27 10.04 0.68 -1.07
N ASP A 28 8.79 1.09 -1.26
CA ASP A 28 8.33 2.48 -1.06
C ASP A 28 7.00 2.47 -0.30
N LEU A 29 6.84 3.36 0.69
CA LEU A 29 5.61 3.54 1.45
C LEU A 29 4.81 4.73 0.91
N GLY A 30 3.70 4.46 0.24
CA GLY A 30 2.80 5.48 -0.33
C GLY A 30 1.45 5.55 0.38
N ASP A 31 0.82 6.73 0.32
CA ASP A 31 -0.52 6.95 0.87
C ASP A 31 -1.66 6.92 -0.19
N ASN A 32 -1.33 6.98 -1.49
CA ASN A 32 -2.34 7.17 -2.55
C ASN A 32 -2.04 6.48 -3.89
N TYR A 33 -0.91 6.78 -4.56
CA TYR A 33 -0.63 6.31 -5.94
C TYR A 33 0.66 5.47 -6.07
N PRO A 34 0.68 4.21 -5.63
CA PRO A 34 -0.37 3.51 -4.90
C PRO A 34 -0.27 3.70 -3.37
N ARG A 35 -1.38 3.46 -2.66
CA ARG A 35 -1.40 3.32 -1.21
C ARG A 35 -0.88 1.94 -0.81
N GLY A 36 -0.02 1.88 0.20
CA GLY A 36 0.55 0.63 0.69
C GLY A 36 2.07 0.58 0.62
N ILE A 37 2.60 -0.61 0.89
CA ILE A 37 4.00 -0.93 0.60
C ILE A 37 4.09 -1.33 -0.86
N ASN A 38 4.77 -0.52 -1.67
CA ASN A 38 4.94 -0.73 -3.09
C ASN A 38 6.34 -1.26 -3.39
N LEU A 39 6.42 -2.41 -4.05
CA LEU A 39 7.65 -2.91 -4.63
C LEU A 39 7.78 -2.44 -6.07
N VAL A 40 8.95 -1.95 -6.45
CA VAL A 40 9.27 -1.55 -7.82
C VAL A 40 10.58 -2.19 -8.25
N ARG A 41 10.51 -3.14 -9.18
CA ARG A 41 11.68 -3.72 -9.85
C ARG A 41 11.95 -2.99 -11.15
N PHE A 42 13.18 -2.53 -11.36
CA PHE A 42 13.52 -1.76 -12.54
C PHE A 42 14.99 -1.92 -12.96
N ASP A 43 15.24 -1.64 -14.22
CA ASP A 43 16.56 -1.56 -14.82
C ASP A 43 16.56 -0.47 -15.90
N SER A 44 17.62 -0.39 -16.71
CA SER A 44 17.70 0.58 -17.79
C SER A 44 16.64 0.42 -18.89
N ARG A 45 15.83 -0.66 -18.89
CA ARG A 45 14.90 -1.04 -19.96
C ARG A 45 13.45 -1.10 -19.51
N SER A 46 13.20 -1.49 -18.28
CA SER A 46 11.90 -1.92 -17.80
C SER A 46 11.62 -1.46 -16.37
N ARG A 47 10.33 -1.39 -16.04
CA ARG A 47 9.83 -1.15 -14.69
C ARG A 47 8.60 -2.03 -14.46
N ARG A 48 8.52 -2.67 -13.30
CA ARG A 48 7.37 -3.44 -12.82
C ARG A 48 7.11 -3.10 -11.36
N SER A 49 5.84 -3.00 -10.99
CA SER A 49 5.45 -2.68 -9.63
C SER A 49 4.34 -3.59 -9.12
N PHE A 50 4.31 -3.78 -7.81
CA PHE A 50 3.32 -4.59 -7.11
C PHE A 50 3.16 -4.07 -5.68
N VAL A 51 1.93 -3.95 -5.20
CA VAL A 51 1.60 -3.60 -3.82
C VAL A 51 1.20 -4.86 -3.07
N PRO A 52 2.15 -5.55 -2.41
CA PRO A 52 1.86 -6.78 -1.68
C PRO A 52 1.21 -6.57 -0.31
N TYR A 53 1.17 -5.34 0.19
CA TYR A 53 0.56 -5.03 1.48
C TYR A 53 -0.14 -3.68 1.43
N GLY A 54 -1.45 -3.70 1.59
CA GLY A 54 -2.29 -2.53 1.86
C GLY A 54 -2.58 -2.39 3.35
N PHE A 55 -3.04 -1.21 3.74
CA PHE A 55 -3.47 -0.89 5.10
C PHE A 55 -4.74 -0.06 5.05
N LYS A 56 -5.46 -0.02 6.16
CA LYS A 56 -6.72 0.70 6.38
C LYS A 56 -6.70 2.12 5.82
N THR A 57 -7.88 2.59 5.44
CA THR A 57 -8.05 3.86 4.72
C THR A 57 -9.24 4.61 5.29
N ARG A 58 -9.07 5.90 5.59
CA ARG A 58 -10.18 6.79 5.96
C ARG A 58 -10.91 7.27 4.71
N HIS A 59 -12.15 6.83 4.52
CA HIS A 59 -12.98 7.26 3.39
C HIS A 59 -13.66 8.61 3.63
N GLY A 60 -14.02 9.28 2.54
CA GLY A 60 -14.77 10.53 2.57
C GLY A 60 -16.18 10.33 3.11
N THR A 61 -16.68 11.30 3.86
CA THR A 61 -18.06 11.35 4.40
C THR A 61 -18.96 12.34 3.65
N SER A 62 -18.49 12.81 2.49
CA SER A 62 -19.22 13.66 1.56
C SER A 62 -19.27 12.95 0.20
N PRO A 63 -20.39 13.02 -0.55
CA PRO A 63 -20.47 12.44 -1.89
C PRO A 63 -19.49 13.07 -2.87
N THR A 64 -19.08 14.32 -2.64
CA THR A 64 -18.18 15.06 -3.50
C THR A 64 -16.81 15.26 -2.84
N SER A 65 -15.73 14.92 -3.56
CA SER A 65 -14.36 15.13 -3.11
C SER A 65 -13.91 16.59 -3.30
N PRO A 66 -12.80 17.03 -2.65
CA PRO A 66 -12.26 18.38 -2.85
C PRO A 66 -11.89 18.72 -4.31
N ALA A 67 -11.70 17.71 -5.16
CA ALA A 67 -11.47 17.90 -6.59
C ALA A 67 -12.76 18.03 -7.42
N GLY A 68 -13.93 18.02 -6.78
CA GLY A 68 -15.24 18.16 -7.42
C GLY A 68 -15.81 16.85 -8.00
N GLY A 69 -15.09 15.73 -7.91
CA GLY A 69 -15.59 14.43 -8.31
C GLY A 69 -16.69 13.93 -7.36
N THR A 70 -17.75 13.32 -7.90
CA THR A 70 -18.83 12.73 -7.09
C THR A 70 -18.75 11.21 -7.14
N TYR A 71 -18.88 10.57 -5.98
CA TYR A 71 -18.68 9.15 -5.80
C TYR A 71 -19.89 8.50 -5.15
N PRO A 72 -20.18 7.22 -5.49
CA PRO A 72 -21.25 6.47 -4.85
C PRO A 72 -20.96 6.23 -3.36
N GLU A 73 -22.03 5.98 -2.61
CA GLU A 73 -21.93 5.53 -1.22
C GLU A 73 -21.12 4.23 -1.11
N TYR A 74 -20.33 4.11 -0.05
CA TYR A 74 -19.64 2.90 0.35
C TYR A 74 -20.45 2.16 1.43
N THR A 75 -21.57 1.57 1.01
CA THR A 75 -22.57 0.94 1.88
C THR A 75 -22.00 -0.13 2.82
N GLU A 76 -20.92 -0.78 2.42
CA GLU A 76 -20.28 -1.88 3.14
C GLU A 76 -19.61 -1.41 4.44
N ILE A 77 -19.27 -0.12 4.56
CA ILE A 77 -18.68 0.47 5.77
C ILE A 77 -19.53 1.61 6.37
N SER A 78 -20.59 2.05 5.68
CA SER A 78 -21.57 3.00 6.22
C SER A 78 -22.31 2.40 7.42
N THR A 79 -22.60 3.23 8.42
CA THR A 79 -23.46 2.90 9.57
C THR A 79 -24.68 3.82 9.61
N ALA A 80 -25.58 3.62 10.57
CA ALA A 80 -26.72 4.52 10.78
C ALA A 80 -26.29 5.95 11.17
N GLU A 81 -25.10 6.09 11.75
CA GLU A 81 -24.54 7.35 12.24
C GLU A 81 -23.64 8.04 11.22
N THR A 82 -23.01 7.30 10.31
CA THR A 82 -22.04 7.87 9.36
C THR A 82 -22.11 7.19 7.99
N THR A 83 -22.34 8.00 6.96
CA THR A 83 -22.28 7.59 5.56
C THR A 83 -20.87 7.81 5.01
N TYR A 84 -20.29 6.76 4.42
CA TYR A 84 -19.02 6.85 3.71
C TYR A 84 -19.23 6.76 2.20
N TYR A 85 -18.26 7.25 1.43
CA TYR A 85 -18.29 7.27 -0.03
C TYR A 85 -17.04 6.60 -0.60
N LYS A 86 -17.15 6.11 -1.84
CA LYS A 86 -16.08 5.37 -2.54
C LYS A 86 -14.97 6.29 -3.05
N TRP A 87 -14.35 7.05 -2.15
CA TRP A 87 -13.15 7.85 -2.35
C TRP A 87 -12.45 8.15 -1.01
N SER A 88 -11.16 8.48 -1.06
CA SER A 88 -10.37 8.86 0.13
C SER A 88 -9.36 9.97 -0.18
N ASN A 89 -9.06 10.80 0.81
CA ASN A 89 -7.90 11.69 0.81
C ASN A 89 -7.07 11.48 2.09
N ASP A 90 -6.98 10.21 2.53
CA ASP A 90 -6.28 9.82 3.74
C ASP A 90 -4.77 9.74 3.50
N ASN A 91 -4.03 10.72 4.03
CA ASN A 91 -2.58 10.78 3.89
C ASN A 91 -1.82 10.11 5.06
N TYR A 92 -2.51 9.37 5.94
CA TYR A 92 -1.86 8.58 6.98
C TYR A 92 -1.52 7.17 6.47
N VAL A 93 -0.34 6.63 6.84
CA VAL A 93 0.18 5.34 6.31
C VAL A 93 0.09 4.13 7.26
N TYR A 94 -0.30 4.31 8.53
CA TYR A 94 -0.55 3.27 9.56
C TYR A 94 0.48 2.11 9.67
N THR A 95 1.64 2.26 9.05
CA THR A 95 2.66 1.26 8.78
C THR A 95 3.99 1.98 8.68
N GLU A 96 5.09 1.28 8.93
CA GLU A 96 6.45 1.78 8.79
C GLU A 96 7.34 0.70 8.19
N LEU A 97 8.20 1.08 7.26
CA LEU A 97 9.11 0.15 6.60
C LEU A 97 10.23 -0.29 7.56
N GLY A 98 10.59 -1.57 7.54
CA GLY A 98 11.91 -1.96 8.03
C GLY A 98 12.98 -1.37 7.11
N HIS A 99 14.12 -0.93 7.64
CA HIS A 99 15.25 -0.45 6.83
C HIS A 99 16.53 -1.22 7.16
N ALA A 100 17.12 -2.02 6.26
CA ALA A 100 16.59 -2.46 4.95
C ALA A 100 15.56 -3.59 5.14
N GLY A 101 14.31 -3.33 4.78
CA GLY A 101 13.19 -4.26 4.97
C GLY A 101 12.98 -5.23 3.80
N LEU A 102 13.82 -5.18 2.77
CA LEU A 102 13.72 -6.02 1.58
C LEU A 102 14.89 -6.99 1.51
N VAL A 103 14.59 -8.29 1.43
CA VAL A 103 15.60 -9.36 1.33
C VAL A 103 15.26 -10.26 0.15
N GLU A 104 16.18 -10.41 -0.80
CA GLU A 104 16.06 -11.43 -1.84
C GLU A 104 16.49 -12.79 -1.29
N VAL A 105 15.62 -13.79 -1.44
CA VAL A 105 15.88 -15.18 -1.07
C VAL A 105 15.83 -16.08 -2.31
N ALA A 106 16.16 -17.37 -2.18
CA ALA A 106 16.26 -18.28 -3.31
C ALA A 106 14.98 -18.33 -4.17
N ASP A 107 13.82 -18.34 -3.53
CA ASP A 107 12.51 -18.56 -4.15
C ASP A 107 11.57 -17.35 -4.07
N GLY A 108 12.07 -16.15 -3.73
CA GLY A 108 11.22 -14.97 -3.62
C GLY A 108 11.90 -13.74 -3.02
N LEU A 109 11.06 -12.82 -2.58
CA LEU A 109 11.45 -11.60 -1.86
C LEU A 109 10.70 -11.58 -0.52
N LEU A 110 11.41 -11.29 0.56
CA LEU A 110 10.84 -11.04 1.89
C LEU A 110 10.80 -9.53 2.14
N ILE A 111 9.65 -9.08 2.63
CA ILE A 111 9.36 -7.67 2.90
C ILE A 111 9.01 -7.56 4.38
N PHE A 112 9.79 -6.82 5.16
CA PHE A 112 9.63 -6.62 6.60
C PHE A 112 9.19 -5.19 6.89
N PHE A 113 8.22 -5.06 7.77
CA PHE A 113 7.64 -3.78 8.19
C PHE A 113 7.07 -3.88 9.59
N SER A 114 6.67 -2.74 10.17
CA SER A 114 5.81 -2.71 11.34
C SER A 114 4.45 -2.12 10.94
N GLY A 115 3.36 -2.78 11.32
CA GLY A 115 2.01 -2.39 10.91
C GLY A 115 1.04 -2.43 12.09
N GLU A 116 0.08 -1.51 12.08
CA GLU A 116 -1.04 -1.52 13.03
C GLU A 116 -1.95 -2.75 12.82
N GLN A 117 -2.58 -3.22 13.89
CA GLN A 117 -3.54 -4.34 13.87
C GLN A 117 -4.90 -3.89 14.42
N PRO A 118 -6.03 -4.38 13.86
CA PRO A 118 -6.16 -5.07 12.57
C PRO A 118 -5.79 -4.17 11.36
N PRO A 119 -5.26 -4.75 10.27
CA PRO A 119 -4.61 -3.96 9.22
C PRO A 119 -5.58 -3.24 8.28
N LEU A 120 -6.79 -3.76 8.01
CA LEU A 120 -7.80 -3.14 7.12
C LEU A 120 -9.08 -2.68 7.85
N ASP A 121 -9.04 -2.49 9.17
CA ASP A 121 -10.17 -1.92 9.89
C ASP A 121 -10.19 -0.38 9.77
N SER A 122 -10.98 0.12 8.83
CA SER A 122 -11.16 1.55 8.58
C SER A 122 -11.89 2.30 9.70
N SER A 123 -12.38 1.64 10.75
CA SER A 123 -12.89 2.34 11.95
C SER A 123 -11.76 2.87 12.84
N LEU A 124 -10.55 2.33 12.72
CA LEU A 124 -9.38 2.67 13.53
C LEU A 124 -8.41 3.60 12.77
N VAL A 125 -8.92 4.72 12.25
CA VAL A 125 -8.18 5.64 11.35
C VAL A 125 -8.25 7.08 11.82
N GLY A 126 -7.50 7.97 11.15
CA GLY A 126 -7.65 9.43 11.31
C GLY A 126 -6.63 10.10 12.23
N SER A 127 -5.67 9.35 12.76
CA SER A 127 -4.50 9.90 13.44
C SER A 127 -3.23 9.10 13.12
N THR A 128 -2.07 9.61 13.52
CA THR A 128 -0.84 8.83 13.54
C THR A 128 -0.90 7.86 14.72
N LEU A 129 -0.71 6.56 14.47
CA LEU A 129 -0.66 5.51 15.49
C LEU A 129 -2.01 5.29 16.22
N ASN A 130 -3.00 4.70 15.53
CA ASN A 130 -4.33 4.41 16.10
C ASN A 130 -4.38 3.08 16.86
N ALA A 131 -3.38 2.22 16.63
CA ALA A 131 -3.18 0.95 17.33
C ALA A 131 -1.69 0.67 17.53
N ALA A 132 -1.36 -0.28 18.41
CA ALA A 132 0.00 -0.76 18.54
C ALA A 132 0.48 -1.41 17.23
N ARG A 133 1.75 -1.16 16.86
CA ARG A 133 2.38 -1.80 15.71
C ARG A 133 3.05 -3.10 16.12
N ASN A 134 2.93 -4.10 15.25
CA ASN A 134 3.66 -5.36 15.36
C ASN A 134 4.56 -5.55 14.15
N ALA A 135 5.61 -6.35 14.32
CA ALA A 135 6.44 -6.80 13.21
C ALA A 135 5.61 -7.66 12.26
N GLY A 136 5.65 -7.32 10.98
CA GLY A 136 4.99 -8.04 9.91
C GLY A 136 5.98 -8.39 8.81
N PHE A 137 5.66 -9.44 8.05
CA PHE A 137 6.35 -9.70 6.81
C PHE A 137 5.39 -10.21 5.73
N VAL A 138 5.73 -9.97 4.48
CA VAL A 138 5.09 -10.58 3.32
C VAL A 138 6.17 -11.19 2.43
N LYS A 139 5.97 -12.43 1.98
CA LYS A 139 6.80 -13.07 0.97
C LYS A 139 6.11 -12.97 -0.38
N VAL A 140 6.83 -12.55 -1.42
CA VAL A 140 6.32 -12.49 -2.80
C VAL A 140 7.23 -13.23 -3.78
N GLY A 141 6.70 -13.56 -4.96
CA GLY A 141 7.49 -14.10 -6.06
C GLY A 141 8.50 -13.08 -6.62
N LYS A 142 9.57 -13.57 -7.25
CA LYS A 142 10.61 -12.70 -7.85
C LYS A 142 10.13 -11.90 -9.06
N ASP A 143 9.19 -12.46 -9.82
CA ASP A 143 8.53 -11.79 -10.94
C ASP A 143 7.33 -10.99 -10.44
N LEU A 144 7.52 -9.68 -10.26
CA LEU A 144 6.47 -8.77 -9.80
C LEU A 144 5.28 -8.67 -10.77
N SER A 145 5.43 -9.09 -12.03
CA SER A 145 4.31 -9.10 -12.98
C SER A 145 3.27 -10.17 -12.66
N GLN A 146 3.67 -11.24 -11.95
CA GLN A 146 2.74 -12.28 -11.49
C GLN A 146 1.93 -11.86 -10.26
N ARG A 147 2.33 -10.78 -9.57
CA ARG A 147 1.63 -10.24 -8.38
C ARG A 147 1.33 -11.32 -7.31
N GLN A 148 2.27 -12.25 -7.13
CA GLN A 148 2.07 -13.42 -6.29
C GLN A 148 2.52 -13.16 -4.85
N VAL A 149 1.60 -13.33 -3.90
CA VAL A 149 1.91 -13.45 -2.47
C VAL A 149 2.12 -14.93 -2.14
N LEU A 150 3.27 -15.25 -1.54
CA LEU A 150 3.71 -16.61 -1.22
C LEU A 150 3.60 -16.93 0.28
N SER A 151 3.65 -15.92 1.15
CA SER A 151 3.48 -16.12 2.60
C SER A 151 2.03 -16.44 2.94
N PRO A 152 1.76 -17.38 3.86
CA PRO A 152 0.41 -17.58 4.38
C PRO A 152 0.01 -16.39 5.27
N GLY A 153 -1.29 -16.22 5.47
CA GLY A 153 -1.83 -15.19 6.35
C GLY A 153 -3.31 -14.94 6.09
N SER A 154 -3.95 -14.24 7.02
CA SER A 154 -5.32 -13.78 6.81
C SER A 154 -5.33 -12.75 5.68
N ALA A 155 -6.05 -13.06 4.60
CA ALA A 155 -6.43 -12.06 3.63
C ALA A 155 -7.62 -11.29 4.21
N GLN A 156 -7.51 -9.97 4.28
CA GLN A 156 -8.66 -9.10 4.45
C GLN A 156 -8.96 -8.51 3.06
N THR A 157 -10.22 -8.58 2.67
CA THR A 157 -10.69 -8.07 1.38
C THR A 157 -11.66 -6.94 1.61
N GLY A 158 -11.62 -5.91 0.76
CA GLY A 158 -12.30 -4.65 0.99
C GLY A 158 -11.36 -3.62 1.65
N GLY A 159 -11.68 -2.34 1.47
CA GLY A 159 -11.02 -1.27 2.22
C GLY A 159 -9.87 -0.57 1.52
N ASP A 160 -10.10 -0.03 0.33
CA ASP A 160 -9.37 1.13 -0.19
C ASP A 160 -10.19 1.71 -1.35
N TYR A 161 -10.46 3.00 -1.35
CA TYR A 161 -10.82 3.68 -2.59
C TYR A 161 -9.93 4.90 -2.62
N GLY A 162 -9.07 5.01 -3.63
CA GLY A 162 -8.16 6.14 -3.77
C GLY A 162 -8.91 7.46 -3.98
N PHE A 163 -8.15 8.54 -4.14
CA PHE A 163 -8.72 9.89 -4.33
C PHE A 163 -9.65 10.03 -5.54
N ASN A 164 -9.43 9.21 -6.56
CA ASN A 164 -10.25 9.15 -7.77
C ASN A 164 -11.29 8.02 -7.76
N GLY A 165 -11.54 7.39 -6.60
CA GLY A 165 -12.52 6.30 -6.45
C GLY A 165 -12.14 4.98 -7.12
N ASN A 166 -10.85 4.79 -7.46
CA ASN A 166 -10.33 3.51 -7.92
C ASN A 166 -10.08 2.59 -6.72
N TRP A 167 -10.40 1.31 -6.90
CA TRP A 167 -10.10 0.21 -5.98
C TRP A 167 -8.69 -0.34 -6.22
#